data_AF-A0A3N5WXI0-F1
#
_entry.id   AF-A0A3N5WXI0-F1
#
_cell.length_a   1.000
_cell.length_b   1.000
_cell.length_c   1.000
_cell.angle_alpha   90.00
_cell.angle_beta   90.00
_cell.angle_gamma   90.00
#
_symmetry.space_group_name_H-M   'P 1'
#
loop_
_entity.id
_entity.type
_entity.pdbx_description
1 polymer ?
#
loop_
_entity_poly.entity_id
_entity_poly.type
_entity_poly.pdbx_seq_one_letter_code
_entity_poly.pdbx_strand_id
1 'polypeptide(L)'
;MADIYKRLAKKLDRLPHGFPATKSGVDLRILRKIFSPEDAEFALKLKPLPETADHIAHRLHRPVELVQAILDQMASNGQIGSFKLKGKQQYALMPFVVGIYEFQLNRLDKELADLVEEYMPSLMKV
;
A
#
# COMPACT_ATOMS: atom_id res chain seq x y z
N MET A 1 -12.70 -10.30 15.13
CA MET A 1 -12.36 -9.78 13.78
C MET A 1 -11.27 -8.75 13.91
N ALA A 2 -10.06 -9.01 13.39
CA ALA A 2 -8.98 -8.04 13.43
C ALA A 2 -9.21 -6.95 12.38
N ASP A 3 -9.14 -5.68 12.78
CA ASP A 3 -9.25 -4.50 11.91
C ASP A 3 -8.28 -4.63 10.71
N ILE A 4 -8.81 -4.53 9.49
CA ILE A 4 -8.07 -4.71 8.23
C ILE A 4 -6.88 -3.74 8.15
N TYR A 5 -7.05 -2.53 8.66
CA TYR A 5 -6.02 -1.49 8.66
C TYR A 5 -4.90 -1.82 9.65
N LYS A 6 -5.20 -2.45 10.79
CA LYS A 6 -4.16 -2.95 11.72
C LYS A 6 -3.34 -4.08 11.09
N ARG A 7 -3.98 -4.94 10.31
CA ARG A 7 -3.28 -6.00 9.56
C ARG A 7 -2.38 -5.41 8.47
N LEU A 8 -2.88 -4.41 7.74
CA LEU A 8 -2.11 -3.70 6.73
C LEU A 8 -0.92 -2.97 7.34
N ALA A 9 -1.13 -2.21 8.42
CA ALA A 9 -0.08 -1.55 9.19
C ALA A 9 1.01 -2.53 9.60
N LYS A 10 0.65 -3.67 10.22
CA LYS A 10 1.61 -4.72 10.60
C LYS A 10 2.35 -5.34 9.41
N LYS A 11 1.75 -5.38 8.23
CA LYS A 11 2.40 -5.87 7.02
C LYS A 11 3.41 -4.86 6.48
N LEU A 12 3.04 -3.58 6.45
CA LEU A 12 3.94 -2.49 6.07
C LEU A 12 5.10 -2.36 7.06
N ASP A 13 4.85 -2.61 8.35
CA ASP A 13 5.88 -2.57 9.40
C ASP A 13 6.97 -3.65 9.26
N ARG A 14 6.71 -4.68 8.46
CA ARG A 14 7.69 -5.73 8.12
C ARG A 14 8.50 -5.41 6.87
N LEU A 15 8.17 -4.34 6.16
CA LEU A 15 8.93 -3.88 5.00
C LEU A 15 10.12 -3.02 5.46
N PRO A 16 11.11 -2.78 4.58
CA PRO A 16 12.16 -1.80 4.85
C PRO A 16 11.56 -0.45 5.30
N HIS A 17 12.23 0.22 6.24
CA HIS A 17 11.80 1.47 6.90
C HIS A 17 10.62 1.35 7.88
N GLY A 18 9.92 0.21 7.94
CA GLY A 18 8.86 -0.03 8.91
C GLY A 18 7.62 0.86 8.74
N PHE A 19 6.69 0.71 9.68
CA PHE A 19 5.43 1.45 9.78
C PHE A 19 4.91 1.31 11.23
N PRO A 20 5.62 1.90 12.21
CA PRO A 20 5.38 1.64 13.62
C PRO A 20 4.01 2.14 14.06
N ALA A 21 3.32 1.32 14.85
CA ALA A 21 2.04 1.70 15.44
C ALA A 21 2.18 2.90 16.38
N THR A 22 1.21 3.81 16.36
CA THR A 22 1.20 5.00 17.23
C THR A 22 0.15 4.90 18.33
N LYS A 23 0.38 5.63 19.43
CA LYS A 23 -0.63 5.76 20.50
C LYS A 23 -1.82 6.61 20.06
N SER A 24 -1.62 7.61 19.20
CA SER A 24 -2.71 8.46 18.65
C SER A 24 -3.55 7.73 17.60
N GLY A 25 -3.04 6.63 17.04
CA GLY A 25 -3.69 5.90 15.95
C GLY A 25 -3.61 6.63 14.61
N VAL A 26 -2.73 7.62 14.47
CA VAL A 26 -2.53 8.38 13.22
C VAL A 26 -2.09 7.48 12.07
N ASP A 27 -1.30 6.44 12.36
CA ASP A 27 -0.91 5.40 11.40
C ASP A 27 -2.14 4.74 10.73
N LEU A 28 -3.16 4.40 11.51
CA LEU A 28 -4.38 3.81 10.98
C LEU A 28 -5.28 4.83 10.26
N ARG A 29 -5.28 6.10 10.69
CA ARG A 29 -6.01 7.18 10.02
C ARG A 29 -5.44 7.45 8.63
N ILE A 30 -4.11 7.47 8.49
CA ILE A 30 -3.42 7.56 7.20
C ILE A 30 -3.86 6.40 6.28
N LEU A 31 -3.81 5.16 6.77
CA LEU A 31 -4.21 4.01 5.94
C LEU A 31 -5.69 4.08 5.52
N ARG A 32 -6.59 4.56 6.38
CA ARG A 32 -8.00 4.78 6.03
C ARG A 32 -8.20 5.90 5.00
N LYS A 33 -7.34 6.92 5.01
CA LYS A 33 -7.37 8.01 4.03
C LYS A 33 -6.91 7.53 2.65
N ILE A 34 -5.95 6.61 2.59
CA ILE A 34 -5.35 6.12 1.34
C ILE A 34 -6.09 4.90 0.76
N PHE A 35 -6.60 4.01 1.62
CA PHE A 35 -7.17 2.72 1.21
C PHE A 35 -8.65 2.58 1.57
N SER A 36 -9.45 2.15 0.58
CA SER A 36 -10.73 1.50 0.86
C SER A 36 -10.50 0.18 1.61
N PRO A 37 -11.50 -0.33 2.35
CA PRO A 37 -11.38 -1.64 3.00
C PRO A 37 -11.02 -2.77 2.02
N GLU A 38 -11.57 -2.72 0.80
CA GLU A 38 -11.34 -3.68 -0.27
C GLU A 38 -9.89 -3.61 -0.79
N ASP A 39 -9.39 -2.40 -1.03
CA ASP A 39 -8.01 -2.17 -1.46
C ASP A 39 -7.02 -2.59 -0.37
N ALA A 40 -7.32 -2.29 0.89
CA ALA A 40 -6.49 -2.71 2.02
C ALA A 40 -6.42 -4.24 2.11
N GLU A 41 -7.55 -4.94 1.89
CA GLU A 41 -7.56 -6.40 1.83
C GLU A 41 -6.79 -6.95 0.63
N PHE A 42 -6.85 -6.27 -0.51
CA PHE A 42 -6.09 -6.68 -1.69
C PHE A 42 -4.59 -6.44 -1.52
N ALA A 43 -4.17 -5.31 -0.93
CA ALA A 43 -2.78 -5.01 -0.59
C ALA A 43 -2.18 -6.08 0.34
N LEU A 44 -2.99 -6.63 1.27
CA LEU A 44 -2.59 -7.76 2.12
C LEU A 44 -2.28 -9.04 1.35
N LYS A 45 -2.74 -9.18 0.10
CA LYS A 45 -2.48 -10.32 -0.78
C LYS A 45 -1.25 -10.13 -1.67
N LEU A 46 -0.66 -8.94 -1.74
CA LEU A 46 0.52 -8.66 -2.57
C LEU A 46 1.84 -8.99 -1.89
N LYS A 47 2.92 -9.13 -2.66
CA LYS A 47 4.28 -9.30 -2.12
C LYS A 47 5.10 -8.02 -2.39
N PRO A 48 6.18 -7.77 -1.64
CA PRO A 48 7.12 -6.71 -1.97
C PRO A 48 8.00 -7.03 -3.19
N LEU A 49 8.03 -8.29 -3.62
CA LEU A 49 8.65 -8.68 -4.88
C LEU A 49 7.66 -8.42 -6.03
N PRO A 50 8.08 -7.74 -7.11
CA PRO A 50 7.24 -7.52 -8.29
C PRO A 50 6.74 -8.84 -8.91
N GLU A 51 5.43 -8.92 -9.13
CA GLU A 51 4.75 -10.03 -9.79
C GLU A 51 3.89 -9.49 -10.96
N THR A 52 3.75 -10.25 -12.05
CA THR A 52 2.75 -9.92 -13.10
C THR A 52 1.33 -10.15 -12.58
N ALA A 53 0.33 -9.51 -13.18
CA ALA A 53 -1.07 -9.79 -12.83
C ALA A 53 -1.43 -11.27 -13.00
N ASP A 54 -0.89 -11.94 -14.03
CA ASP A 54 -1.04 -13.38 -14.26
C ASP A 54 -0.55 -14.22 -13.06
N HIS A 55 0.66 -13.97 -12.56
CA HIS A 55 1.20 -14.69 -11.39
C HIS A 55 0.39 -14.42 -10.12
N ILE A 56 -0.03 -13.17 -9.91
CA ILE A 56 -0.88 -12.80 -8.77
C ILE A 56 -2.23 -13.50 -8.87
N ALA A 57 -2.87 -13.47 -10.04
CA ALA A 57 -4.16 -14.07 -10.30
C ALA A 57 -4.15 -15.59 -10.11
N HIS A 58 -3.11 -16.27 -10.62
CA HIS A 58 -2.91 -17.69 -10.40
C HIS A 58 -2.79 -18.03 -8.90
N ARG A 59 -1.97 -17.28 -8.15
CA ARG A 59 -1.82 -17.47 -6.69
C ARG A 59 -3.10 -17.19 -5.90
N LEU A 60 -3.95 -16.29 -6.40
CA LEU A 60 -5.22 -15.93 -5.77
C LEU A 60 -6.41 -16.76 -6.28
N HIS A 61 -6.21 -17.66 -7.24
CA HIS A 61 -7.24 -18.43 -7.92
C HIS A 61 -8.37 -17.53 -8.46
N ARG A 62 -8.00 -16.46 -9.18
CA ARG A 62 -8.92 -15.47 -9.77
C ARG A 62 -8.65 -15.26 -11.27
N PRO A 63 -9.64 -14.76 -12.03
CA PRO A 63 -9.43 -14.35 -13.42
C PRO A 63 -8.35 -13.25 -13.52
N VAL A 64 -7.48 -13.37 -14.52
CA VAL A 64 -6.34 -12.46 -14.72
C VAL A 64 -6.83 -11.05 -15.02
N GLU A 65 -7.85 -10.91 -15.85
CA GLU A 65 -8.42 -9.62 -16.27
C GLU A 65 -8.98 -8.84 -15.08
N LEU A 66 -9.66 -9.54 -14.16
CA LEU A 66 -10.19 -8.95 -12.93
C LEU A 66 -9.06 -8.47 -12.02
N VAL A 67 -8.03 -9.29 -11.83
CA VAL A 67 -6.89 -8.96 -10.97
C VAL A 67 -6.08 -7.81 -11.56
N GLN A 68 -5.85 -7.82 -12.87
CA GLN A 68 -5.19 -6.76 -13.63
C GLN A 68 -5.93 -5.42 -13.44
N ALA A 69 -7.25 -5.38 -13.61
CA ALA A 69 -8.05 -4.17 -13.42
C ALA A 69 -7.96 -3.62 -12.00
N ILE A 70 -8.02 -4.48 -10.97
CA ILE A 70 -7.85 -4.07 -9.57
C ILE A 70 -6.45 -3.48 -9.34
N LEU A 71 -5.41 -4.19 -9.80
CA LEU A 71 -4.01 -3.75 -9.66
C LEU A 71 -3.76 -2.41 -10.35
N ASP A 72 -4.29 -2.21 -11.56
CA ASP A 72 -4.16 -0.95 -12.30
C ASP A 72 -4.87 0.20 -11.57
N GLN A 73 -6.05 -0.05 -11.01
CA GLN A 73 -6.76 0.94 -10.21
C GLN A 73 -5.97 1.32 -8.95
N MET A 74 -5.49 0.33 -8.20
CA MET A 74 -4.68 0.56 -6.99
C MET A 74 -3.37 1.30 -7.31
N ALA A 75 -2.72 0.96 -8.43
CA ALA A 75 -1.51 1.65 -8.89
C ALA A 75 -1.81 3.12 -9.25
N SER A 76 -2.91 3.39 -9.96
CA SER A 76 -3.35 4.77 -10.28
C SER A 76 -3.72 5.58 -9.03
N ASN A 77 -4.11 4.89 -7.95
CA ASN A 77 -4.39 5.49 -6.64
C ASN A 77 -3.12 5.64 -5.78
N GLY A 78 -1.94 5.27 -6.28
CA GLY A 78 -0.68 5.33 -5.54
C GLY A 78 -0.60 4.38 -4.34
N GLN A 79 -1.45 3.35 -4.31
CA GLN A 79 -1.53 2.40 -3.20
C GLN A 79 -0.48 1.28 -3.28
N ILE A 80 0.04 1.01 -4.49
CA ILE A 80 1.00 -0.06 -4.78
C ILE A 80 1.99 0.40 -5.85
N GLY A 81 3.13 -0.28 -5.97
CA GLY A 81 4.09 -0.06 -7.04
C GLY A 81 3.66 -0.74 -8.34
N SER A 82 3.95 -0.10 -9.46
CA SER A 82 3.64 -0.59 -10.80
C SER A 82 4.79 -0.26 -11.75
N PHE A 83 5.43 -1.29 -12.30
CA PHE A 83 6.70 -1.17 -13.02
C PHE A 83 6.68 -1.94 -14.33
N LYS A 84 7.34 -1.41 -15.36
CA LYS A 84 7.59 -2.17 -16.60
C LYS A 84 8.95 -2.86 -16.51
N LEU A 85 8.95 -4.18 -16.28
CA LEU A 85 10.15 -4.99 -16.17
C LEU A 85 10.16 -6.06 -17.27
N LYS A 86 11.24 -6.12 -18.06
CA LYS A 86 11.39 -7.05 -19.19
C LYS A 86 10.20 -7.00 -20.16
N GLY A 87 9.68 -5.80 -20.41
CA GLY A 87 8.55 -5.57 -21.31
C GLY A 87 7.16 -5.88 -20.74
N LYS A 88 7.06 -6.41 -19.51
CA LYS A 88 5.78 -6.73 -18.85
C LYS A 88 5.50 -5.80 -17.67
N GLN A 89 4.23 -5.47 -17.46
CA GLN A 89 3.79 -4.75 -16.28
C GLN A 89 3.83 -5.67 -15.05
N GLN A 90 4.37 -5.18 -13.95
CA GLN A 90 4.48 -5.91 -12.69
C GLN A 90 4.10 -5.01 -11.51
N TYR A 91 3.62 -5.63 -10.45
CA TYR A 91 3.06 -4.94 -9.28
C TYR A 91 3.68 -5.47 -8.00
N ALA A 92 3.87 -4.57 -7.03
CA ALA A 92 4.42 -4.92 -5.72
C ALA A 92 3.80 -4.06 -4.61
N LEU A 93 3.75 -4.61 -3.40
CA LEU A 93 3.51 -3.82 -2.20
C LEU A 93 4.78 -3.04 -1.84
N MET A 94 4.67 -1.72 -1.73
CA MET A 94 5.81 -0.84 -1.46
C MET A 94 5.87 -0.43 0.02
N PRO A 95 7.06 -0.06 0.53
CA PRO A 95 7.18 0.65 1.80
C PRO A 95 6.31 1.91 1.86
N PHE A 96 6.05 2.41 3.07
CA PHE A 96 5.18 3.57 3.23
C PHE A 96 5.79 4.86 2.67
N VAL A 97 6.98 5.29 3.14
CA VAL A 97 7.56 6.59 2.77
C VAL A 97 8.10 6.59 1.34
N VAL A 98 9.07 5.71 1.05
CA VAL A 98 9.63 5.52 -0.31
C VAL A 98 8.76 4.51 -1.06
N GLY A 99 7.58 4.96 -1.46
CA GLY A 99 6.54 4.11 -2.00
C GLY A 99 5.16 4.76 -1.86
N ILE A 100 4.31 4.18 -1.01
CA ILE A 100 2.88 4.52 -0.97
C ILE A 100 2.64 6.03 -0.82
N TYR A 101 3.34 6.71 0.11
CA TYR A 101 3.20 8.15 0.33
C TYR A 101 3.76 8.96 -0.83
N GLU A 102 4.94 8.61 -1.34
CA GLU A 102 5.53 9.24 -2.54
C GLU A 102 4.58 9.15 -3.75
N PHE A 103 3.85 8.05 -3.91
CA PHE A 103 2.90 7.89 -5.01
C PHE A 103 1.61 8.70 -4.83
N GLN A 104 1.37 9.29 -3.64
CA GLN A 104 0.23 10.17 -3.41
C GLN A 104 0.44 11.59 -3.96
N LEU A 105 1.55 11.92 -4.64
CA LEU A 105 1.82 13.28 -5.13
C LEU A 105 0.65 13.94 -5.87
N ASN A 106 -0.06 13.20 -6.73
CA ASN A 106 -1.21 13.73 -7.48
C ASN A 106 -2.54 13.75 -6.69
N ARG A 107 -2.54 13.20 -5.48
CA ARG A 107 -3.70 13.03 -4.58
C ARG A 107 -3.47 13.64 -3.19
N LEU A 108 -2.33 14.29 -2.99
CA LEU A 108 -1.95 14.88 -1.71
C LEU A 108 -2.82 16.11 -1.44
N ASP A 109 -3.67 16.01 -0.44
CA ASP A 109 -4.45 17.12 0.09
C ASP A 109 -3.90 17.54 1.47
N LYS A 110 -4.43 18.65 1.99
CA LYS A 110 -4.03 19.18 3.29
C LYS A 110 -4.23 18.17 4.41
N GLU A 111 -5.32 17.42 4.38
CA GLU A 111 -5.63 16.44 5.44
C GLU A 111 -4.58 15.32 5.48
N LEU A 112 -4.23 14.75 4.32
CA LEU A 112 -3.21 13.71 4.24
C LEU A 112 -1.84 14.26 4.63
N ALA A 113 -1.49 15.48 4.23
CA ALA A 113 -0.25 16.14 4.64
C ALA A 113 -0.18 16.32 6.16
N ASP A 114 -1.21 16.91 6.78
CA ASP A 114 -1.28 17.15 8.22
C ASP A 114 -1.19 15.81 9.01
N LEU A 115 -1.86 14.74 8.52
CA LEU A 115 -1.77 13.41 9.10
C LEU A 115 -0.35 12.83 9.05
N VAL A 116 0.33 12.97 7.91
CA VAL A 116 1.69 12.45 7.75
C VAL A 116 2.69 13.27 8.56
N GLU A 117 2.54 14.58 8.66
CA GLU A 117 3.35 15.43 9.54
C GLU A 117 3.23 15.02 11.01
N GLU A 118 2.02 14.70 11.50
CA GLU A 118 1.81 14.15 12.85
C GLU A 118 2.52 12.78 13.01
N TYR A 119 2.56 11.97 11.95
CA TYR A 119 3.14 10.63 11.98
C TYR A 119 4.67 10.60 11.87
N MET A 120 5.29 11.52 11.12
CA MET A 120 6.72 11.54 10.81
C MET A 120 7.65 11.35 12.03
N PRO A 121 7.41 11.96 13.20
CA PRO A 121 8.23 11.72 14.40
C PRO A 121 8.26 10.27 14.88
N SER A 122 7.26 9.45 14.52
CA SER A 122 7.24 8.02 14.84
C SER A 122 8.12 7.19 13.90
N LEU A 123 8.32 7.64 12.66
CA LEU A 123 9.17 6.99 11.65
C LEU A 123 10.65 7.34 11.80
N MET A 124 10.98 8.53 12.29
CA MET A 124 12.35 9.05 12.38
C MET A 124 13.07 8.74 13.71
N LYS A 125 12.56 7.79 14.50
CA LYS A 125 13.25 7.37 15.73
C LYS A 125 14.44 6.49 15.37
N VAL A 126 15.60 7.13 15.26
CA VAL A 126 16.94 6.51 15.23
C VAL A 126 17.31 6.03 16.62
#